data_AF-A0A916F7S9-F1
#
_entry.id   AF-A0A916F7S9-F1
#
_cell.length_a   1.000
_cell.length_b   1.000
_cell.length_c   1.000
_cell.angle_alpha   90.00
_cell.angle_beta   90.00
_cell.angle_gamma   90.00
#
_symmetry.space_group_name_H-M   'P 1'
#
loop_
_entity.id
_entity.type
_entity.pdbx_description
1 polymer ?
#
loop_
_entity_poly.entity_id
_entity_poly.type
_entity_poly.pdbx_seq_one_letter_code
_entity_poly.pdbx_strand_id
1 'polypeptide(L)'
;MTYRIALMVEELGEISACVTKGKQKEKLGEEIADLLILVIGTALAQDIDLNAAFWDKMQKLQQRQSRMIDGRIRVSEFRELD
;
A
#
# COMPACT_ATOMS: atom_id res chain seq x y z
N MET A 1 7.38 -17.70 2.16
CA MET A 1 7.16 -16.41 1.47
C MET A 1 6.16 -16.51 0.32
N THR A 2 6.29 -17.46 -0.61
CA THR A 2 5.36 -17.63 -1.76
C THR A 2 3.89 -17.71 -1.36
N TYR A 3 3.56 -18.48 -0.31
CA TYR A 3 2.19 -18.58 0.21
C TYR A 3 1.63 -17.24 0.73
N ARG A 4 2.45 -16.45 1.44
CA ARG A 4 2.03 -15.12 1.96
C ARG A 4 1.76 -14.14 0.83
N ILE A 5 2.57 -14.19 -0.23
CA ILE A 5 2.35 -13.37 -1.44
C ILE A 5 1.03 -13.76 -2.11
N ALA A 6 0.72 -15.07 -2.22
CA ALA A 6 -0.54 -15.52 -2.80
C ALA A 6 -1.76 -14.96 -2.03
N LEU A 7 -1.72 -15.00 -0.69
CA LEU A 7 -2.78 -14.41 0.14
C LEU A 7 -2.90 -12.90 -0.05
N MET A 8 -1.78 -12.17 -0.10
CA MET A 8 -1.83 -10.72 -0.37
C MET A 8 -2.43 -10.40 -1.75
N VAL A 9 -2.17 -11.25 -2.75
CA VAL A 9 -2.73 -11.10 -4.10
C VAL A 9 -4.24 -11.37 -4.10
N GLU A 10 -4.72 -12.28 -3.26
CA GLU A 10 -6.15 -12.54 -3.06
C GLU A 10 -6.87 -11.29 -2.54
N GLU A 11 -6.36 -10.68 -1.45
CA GLU A 11 -6.93 -9.43 -0.90
C GLU A 11 -6.91 -8.27 -1.91
N LEU A 12 -5.86 -8.19 -2.74
CA LEU A 12 -5.81 -7.20 -3.83
C LEU A 12 -6.89 -7.44 -4.90
N GLY A 13 -7.23 -8.70 -5.16
CA GLY A 13 -8.34 -9.08 -6.03
C GLY A 13 -9.69 -8.67 -5.45
N GLU A 14 -9.88 -8.87 -4.14
CA GLU A 14 -11.05 -8.46 -3.38
C GLU A 14 -11.24 -6.92 -3.41
N ILE A 15 -10.17 -6.17 -3.12
CA ILE A 15 -10.14 -4.70 -3.22
C ILE A 15 -10.50 -4.25 -4.64
N SER A 16 -9.91 -4.88 -5.67
CA SER A 16 -10.19 -4.55 -7.07
C SER A 16 -11.66 -4.79 -7.42
N ALA A 17 -12.25 -5.89 -6.94
CA ALA A 17 -13.67 -6.18 -7.09
C ALA A 17 -14.54 -5.15 -6.37
N CYS A 18 -14.14 -4.69 -5.17
CA CYS A 18 -14.84 -3.63 -4.44
C CYS A 18 -14.89 -2.33 -5.25
N VAL A 19 -13.75 -1.90 -5.81
CA VAL A 19 -13.62 -0.65 -6.57
C VAL A 19 -14.34 -0.71 -7.92
N THR A 20 -14.20 -1.81 -8.66
CA THR A 20 -14.72 -1.92 -10.03
C THR A 20 -16.21 -2.25 -10.10
N LYS A 21 -16.74 -2.98 -9.10
CA LYS A 21 -18.14 -3.41 -9.06
C LYS A 21 -19.01 -2.56 -8.13
N GLY A 22 -18.45 -1.48 -7.56
CA GLY A 22 -19.18 -0.56 -6.70
C GLY A 22 -19.72 -1.20 -5.42
N LYS A 23 -18.94 -2.09 -4.78
CA LYS A 23 -19.32 -2.65 -3.48
C LYS A 23 -19.36 -1.54 -2.40
N GLN A 24 -20.01 -1.83 -1.27
CA GLN A 24 -20.12 -0.92 -0.13
C GLN A 24 -18.74 -0.51 0.41
N LYS A 25 -18.62 0.72 0.94
CA LYS A 25 -17.34 1.27 1.44
C LYS A 25 -16.82 0.50 2.66
N GLU A 26 -17.75 -0.03 3.43
CA GLU A 26 -17.50 -0.88 4.60
C GLU A 26 -16.72 -2.12 4.16
N LYS A 27 -17.16 -2.78 3.08
CA LYS A 27 -16.47 -3.96 2.54
C LYS A 27 -15.09 -3.61 2.00
N LEU A 28 -14.94 -2.48 1.30
CA LEU A 28 -13.62 -2.00 0.89
C LEU A 28 -12.68 -1.77 2.09
N GLY A 29 -13.21 -1.25 3.19
CA GLY A 29 -12.46 -1.07 4.44
C GLY A 29 -11.98 -2.39 5.04
N GLU A 30 -12.82 -3.43 5.02
CA GLU A 30 -12.46 -4.79 5.45
C GLU A 30 -11.28 -5.33 4.64
N GLU A 31 -11.37 -5.35 3.29
CA GLU A 31 -10.30 -5.91 2.45
C GLU A 31 -8.96 -5.16 2.60
N ILE A 32 -9.02 -3.84 2.83
CA ILE A 32 -7.82 -3.04 3.11
C ILE A 32 -7.22 -3.43 4.47
N ALA A 33 -8.05 -3.68 5.48
CA ALA A 33 -7.59 -4.13 6.79
C ALA A 33 -6.97 -5.54 6.71
N ASP A 34 -7.58 -6.45 5.97
CA ASP A 34 -7.08 -7.81 5.75
C ASP A 34 -5.70 -7.80 5.10
N LEU A 35 -5.52 -7.00 4.03
CA LEU A 35 -4.20 -6.80 3.41
C LEU A 35 -3.18 -6.22 4.40
N LEU A 36 -3.55 -5.23 5.20
CA LEU A 36 -2.65 -4.61 6.19
C LEU A 36 -2.20 -5.63 7.25
N ILE A 37 -3.12 -6.46 7.74
CA ILE A 37 -2.82 -7.52 8.71
C ILE A 37 -1.83 -8.53 8.12
N LEU A 38 -2.01 -8.92 6.85
CA LEU A 38 -1.06 -9.81 6.16
C LEU A 38 0.34 -9.18 6.03
N VAL A 39 0.42 -7.88 5.76
CA VAL A 39 1.71 -7.14 5.69
C VAL A 39 2.38 -7.12 7.05
N ILE A 40 1.66 -6.75 8.12
CA ILE A 40 2.20 -6.72 9.49
C ILE A 40 2.67 -8.12 9.91
N GLY A 41 1.83 -9.14 9.69
CA GLY A 41 2.18 -10.53 10.00
C GLY A 41 3.39 -11.05 9.21
N THR A 42 3.63 -10.52 8.02
CA THR A 42 4.82 -10.84 7.22
C THR A 42 6.06 -10.15 7.78
N ALA A 43 5.97 -8.88 8.20
CA ALA A 43 7.08 -8.20 8.86
C ALA A 43 7.50 -8.89 10.16
N LEU A 44 6.52 -9.27 10.99
CA LEU A 44 6.77 -10.06 12.21
C LEU A 44 7.45 -11.40 11.90
N ALA A 45 6.97 -12.12 10.88
CA ALA A 45 7.54 -13.41 10.49
C ALA A 45 8.94 -13.31 9.86
N GLN A 46 9.39 -12.11 9.48
CA GLN A 46 10.70 -11.87 8.87
C GLN A 46 11.63 -11.04 9.77
N ASP A 47 11.22 -10.78 11.02
CA ASP A 47 11.95 -9.93 11.97
C ASP A 47 12.28 -8.54 11.40
N ILE A 48 11.32 -7.96 10.67
CA ILE A 48 11.45 -6.62 10.08
C ILE A 48 10.82 -5.61 11.03
N ASP A 49 11.60 -4.59 11.43
CA ASP A 49 11.06 -3.39 12.06
C ASP A 49 10.28 -2.56 11.03
N LEU A 50 9.00 -2.90 10.88
CA LEU A 50 8.10 -2.23 9.94
C LEU A 50 7.87 -0.76 10.31
N ASN A 51 7.95 -0.40 11.60
CA ASN A 51 7.73 0.97 12.05
C ASN A 51 8.88 1.87 11.60
N ALA A 52 10.12 1.46 11.86
CA ALA A 52 11.30 2.17 11.38
C ALA A 52 11.32 2.23 9.84
N ALA A 53 11.09 1.11 9.16
CA ALA A 53 11.06 1.06 7.70
C ALA A 53 9.99 1.99 7.08
N PHE A 54 8.82 2.09 7.71
CA PHE A 54 7.77 3.01 7.30
C PHE A 54 8.21 4.47 7.46
N TRP A 55 8.72 4.86 8.62
CA TRP A 55 9.14 6.24 8.87
C TRP A 55 10.32 6.67 8.02
N ASP A 56 11.31 5.79 7.80
CA ASP A 56 12.42 6.04 6.88
C ASP A 56 11.92 6.29 5.45
N LYS A 57 10.90 5.55 5.01
CA LYS A 57 10.28 5.76 3.70
C LYS A 57 9.50 7.07 3.66
N MET A 58 8.78 7.40 4.73
CA MET A 58 8.00 8.64 4.83
C MET A 58 8.90 9.87 4.83
N GLN A 59 10.03 9.87 5.53
CA GLN A 59 11.00 10.97 5.49
C GLN A 59 11.51 11.22 4.07
N LYS A 60 11.85 10.15 3.34
CA LYS A 60 12.23 10.25 1.91
C LYS A 60 11.10 10.78 1.03
N LEU A 61 9.84 10.46 1.34
CA LEU A 61 8.67 10.93 0.60
C LEU A 61 8.34 12.40 0.90
N GLN A 62 8.45 12.83 2.16
CA GLN A 62 8.18 14.19 2.60
C GLN A 62 9.16 15.21 2.01
N GLN A 63 10.39 14.80 1.73
CA GLN A 63 11.39 15.62 1.05
C GLN A 63 11.10 15.82 -0.44
N ARG A 64 10.12 15.10 -1.02
CA ARG A 64 9.73 15.26 -2.42
C ARG A 64 8.87 16.50 -2.56
N GLN A 65 9.20 17.37 -3.51
CA GLN A 65 8.32 18.48 -3.89
C GLN A 65 6.98 17.91 -4.37
N SER A 66 5.91 18.19 -3.63
CA SER A 66 4.57 17.86 -4.07
C SER A 66 4.21 18.72 -5.29
N ARG A 67 3.74 18.09 -6.37
CA ARG A 67 3.14 18.80 -7.50
C ARG A 67 1.70 18.32 -7.66
N MET A 68 0.79 19.26 -7.91
CA MET A 68 -0.57 18.94 -8.32
C MET A 68 -0.55 18.49 -9.79
N ILE A 69 -1.08 17.31 -10.05
CA ILE A 69 -1.33 16.81 -11.41
C ILE A 69 -2.81 16.41 -11.45
N ASP A 70 -3.58 16.99 -12.38
CA ASP A 70 -5.01 16.73 -12.57
C ASP A 70 -5.86 16.80 -11.28
N GLY A 71 -5.57 17.77 -10.41
CA GLY A 71 -6.30 17.98 -9.15
C GLY A 71 -6.01 16.97 -8.04
N ARG A 72 -5.00 16.10 -8.21
CA ARG A 72 -4.55 15.13 -7.19
C ARG A 72 -3.12 15.43 -6.75
N ILE A 73 -2.84 15.30 -5.46
CA ILE A 73 -1.48 15.39 -4.92
C ILE A 73 -0.74 14.11 -5.28
N ARG A 74 0.27 14.18 -6.14
CA ARG A 74 1.13 13.05 -6.49
C ARG A 74 2.49 13.22 -5.83
N VAL A 75 2.90 12.22 -5.06
CA VAL A 75 4.22 12.17 -4.38
C VAL A 75 5.03 11.03 -4.98
N SER A 76 5.49 11.18 -6.24
CA SER A 76 6.31 10.16 -6.91
C SER A 76 7.75 10.63 -7.13
N GLU A 77 8.68 9.67 -7.12
CA GLU A 77 10.09 9.87 -7.48
C GLU A 77 10.13 10.04 -9.00
N PHE A 78 10.28 11.27 -9.47
CA PHE A 78 10.59 11.51 -10.87
C PHE A 78 12.10 11.30 -10.99
N ARG A 79 12.53 10.14 -11.49
CA ARG A 79 13.85 10.08 -12.13
C ARG A 79 13.71 10.95 -13.37
N GLU A 80 14.43 12.07 -13.40
CA GLU A 80 14.61 12.85 -14.62
C GLU A 80 15.11 11.86 -15.68
N LEU A 81 14.27 11.61 -16.68
CA LEU A 81 14.69 10.97 -17.91
C LEU A 81 15.42 12.06 -18.68
N ASP A 82 16.71 12.23 -18.39
CA ASP A 82 17.65 12.86 -19.31
C ASP A 82 17.88 11.93 -20.51
#